data_AF-A0A507BBV2-F1
#
_entry.id   AF-A0A507BBV2-F1
#
_cell.length_a   1.000
_cell.length_b   1.000
_cell.length_c   1.000
_cell.angle_alpha   90.00
_cell.angle_beta   90.00
_cell.angle_gamma   90.00
#
_symmetry.space_group_name_H-M   'P 1'
#
loop_
_entity.id
_entity.type
_entity.pdbx_description
1 polymer ?
#
loop_
_entity_poly.entity_id
_entity_poly.type
_entity_poly.pdbx_seq_one_letter_code
_entity_poly.pdbx_strand_id
1 'polypeptide(L)'
;MSTTTIEVVAASLPVDEHLAKFPPFKGPRIGGNFEVDDNVLAALPVPGTEVLHANTYGNSLWGRTARIVCRTPDGKTVSYFHKSIKHEMSLHMIEADFESQKALHNVIPTLAPKVFTWGPYKSDPTCHFMLAAFREVGQQPPEPVRFTARLAQLHKESVSPTGKFGFHLKTMAGPIKQHNDGWSDSWEEIFGNFLGHLLDLDGEKNKAWPEFEHIKYLTKVRVIPRLLRPLQSNGRSIKPCLVHGDLWDGNSATDMQTGEPFIFDPKSFYAHNEYETGNWRAPRHRLSSKIYVRQYQRNFPVSEPEEDWDARNLLYSLTYNTSAAILYPAMKQRDARDGVRDSHPPVRACIFDMDGLLLNTEDIYTQCADNVLTKYGRPRLPWSVKAKLMGVPGSSNGDVFHEWAQLPIGREQFKKEQNEQQQLLFAESLPLHLKGAQNDSHQPIEIALATSSEGYNYDRKATRPETKKFLDLIPENRRILGDDPRVKDGRGKPAPDMYLLALETINSTLPESAPKIKPNECLVFEDSVPGVEAGRRAGMRAVWIPHEGLAAEYKGREKEVLAGRTGLVKIGDEHQLGQLDDGRAEQLASLEDFPYAKYGIQPPGLDR
;
A
#
# COMPACT_ATOMS: atom_id res chain seq x y z
N MET A 1 -1.33 -53.32 24.27
CA MET A 1 -2.19 -52.48 23.42
C MET A 1 -1.57 -51.09 23.44
N SER A 2 -0.98 -50.68 22.32
CA SER A 2 -0.19 -49.44 22.20
C SER A 2 -1.14 -48.24 22.10
N THR A 3 -0.94 -47.27 23.00
CA THR A 3 -1.60 -45.97 23.02
C THR A 3 -0.94 -45.06 21.99
N THR A 4 -1.60 -44.82 20.85
CA THR A 4 -1.16 -43.86 19.85
C THR A 4 -1.54 -42.45 20.31
N THR A 5 -0.57 -41.74 20.86
CA THR A 5 -0.64 -40.28 21.06
C THR A 5 -0.62 -39.62 19.69
N ILE A 6 -1.69 -38.90 19.34
CA ILE A 6 -1.70 -38.03 18.16
C ILE A 6 -0.91 -36.77 18.56
N GLU A 7 0.37 -36.73 18.21
CA GLU A 7 1.13 -35.48 18.16
C GLU A 7 0.54 -34.62 17.05
N VAL A 8 -0.18 -33.56 17.44
CA VAL A 8 -0.51 -32.46 16.54
C VAL A 8 0.80 -31.75 16.25
N VAL A 9 1.40 -32.05 15.10
CA VAL A 9 2.49 -31.26 14.53
C VAL A 9 1.91 -29.87 14.28
N ALA A 10 2.16 -28.94 15.20
CA ALA A 10 1.94 -27.53 14.97
C ALA A 10 2.92 -27.10 13.87
N ALA A 11 2.47 -27.19 12.62
CA ALA A 11 3.13 -26.54 11.51
C ALA A 11 3.23 -25.05 11.89
N SER A 12 4.44 -24.58 12.14
CA SER A 12 4.72 -23.17 12.39
C SER A 12 4.15 -22.38 11.23
N LEU A 13 3.05 -21.64 11.47
CA LEU A 13 2.52 -20.71 10.49
C LEU A 13 3.66 -19.75 10.12
N PRO A 14 3.88 -19.46 8.82
CA PRO A 14 4.90 -18.52 8.41
C PRO A 14 4.70 -17.20 9.15
N VAL A 15 5.81 -16.63 9.64
CA VAL A 15 5.81 -15.34 10.35
C VAL A 15 5.13 -14.32 9.45
N ASP A 16 4.04 -13.74 9.93
CA ASP A 16 3.34 -12.69 9.21
C ASP A 16 4.20 -11.42 9.20
N GLU A 17 4.83 -11.13 8.05
CA GLU A 17 5.74 -9.99 7.88
C GLU A 17 5.10 -8.65 8.23
N HIS A 18 3.76 -8.52 8.12
CA HIS A 18 3.07 -7.29 8.51
C HIS A 18 3.02 -7.15 10.03
N LEU A 19 2.64 -8.22 10.73
CA LEU A 19 2.60 -8.22 12.20
C LEU A 19 4.00 -8.03 12.81
N ALA A 20 5.04 -8.56 12.16
CA ALA A 20 6.43 -8.41 12.60
C ALA A 20 6.94 -6.96 12.60
N LYS A 21 6.31 -6.04 11.84
CA LYS A 21 6.69 -4.61 11.81
C LYS A 21 6.33 -3.87 13.10
N PHE A 22 5.40 -4.40 13.89
CA PHE A 22 4.90 -3.72 15.06
C PHE A 22 5.63 -4.19 16.32
N PRO A 23 6.00 -3.26 17.23
CA PRO A 23 6.56 -3.67 18.51
C PRO A 23 5.54 -4.50 19.30
N PRO A 24 6.00 -5.34 20.24
CA PRO A 24 5.11 -6.05 21.15
C PRO A 24 4.12 -5.07 21.80
N PHE A 25 2.87 -5.51 21.92
CA PHE A 25 1.84 -4.71 22.55
C PHE A 25 2.22 -4.41 24.00
N LYS A 26 2.26 -3.12 24.34
CA LYS A 26 2.41 -2.66 25.71
C LYS A 26 1.00 -2.47 26.26
N GLY A 27 0.64 -3.27 27.26
CA GLY A 27 -0.65 -3.20 27.94
C GLY A 27 -1.04 -1.79 28.37
N PRO A 28 -2.32 -1.55 28.71
CA PRO A 28 -2.78 -0.25 29.17
C PRO A 28 -1.91 0.26 30.32
N ARG A 29 -1.50 1.54 30.24
CA ARG A 29 -0.77 2.17 31.34
C ARG A 29 -1.72 2.35 32.51
N ILE A 30 -1.33 1.84 33.67
CA ILE A 30 -1.97 2.14 34.95
C ILE A 30 -1.21 3.33 35.53
N GLY A 31 -1.88 4.45 35.72
CA GLY A 31 -1.27 5.64 36.29
C GLY A 31 -1.70 5.88 37.74
N GLY A 32 -1.42 7.08 38.22
CA GLY A 32 -1.65 7.48 39.61
C GLY A 32 -3.13 7.53 40.02
N ASN A 33 -3.38 8.00 41.24
CA ASN A 33 -4.72 8.11 41.80
C ASN A 33 -5.65 8.92 40.89
N PHE A 34 -6.89 8.46 40.79
CA PHE A 34 -7.97 9.12 40.06
C PHE A 34 -9.06 9.54 41.04
N GLU A 35 -9.36 10.83 41.09
CA GLU A 35 -10.45 11.35 41.89
C GLU A 35 -11.80 11.07 41.19
N VAL A 36 -12.73 10.45 41.91
CA VAL A 36 -14.04 10.05 41.40
C VAL A 36 -15.05 11.14 41.74
N ASP A 37 -15.70 11.70 40.73
CA ASP A 37 -16.71 12.76 40.89
C ASP A 37 -17.99 12.25 41.61
N ASP A 38 -18.63 13.11 42.39
CA ASP A 38 -19.85 12.79 43.15
C ASP A 38 -20.98 12.20 42.30
N ASN A 39 -21.19 12.69 41.07
CA ASN A 39 -22.22 12.13 40.20
C ASN A 39 -21.83 10.73 39.70
N VAL A 40 -20.54 10.44 39.56
CA VAL A 40 -20.04 9.09 39.23
C VAL A 40 -20.26 8.14 40.40
N LEU A 41 -20.00 8.59 41.64
CA LEU A 41 -20.27 7.83 42.86
C LEU A 41 -21.76 7.50 43.01
N ALA A 42 -22.63 8.49 42.82
CA ALA A 42 -24.07 8.34 42.87
C ALA A 42 -24.61 7.41 41.77
N ALA A 43 -23.88 7.29 40.66
CA ALA A 43 -24.26 6.50 39.49
C ALA A 43 -23.71 5.06 39.51
N LEU A 44 -23.06 4.62 40.60
CA LEU A 44 -22.60 3.25 40.74
C LEU A 44 -23.77 2.25 40.66
N PRO A 45 -23.66 1.14 39.90
CA PRO A 45 -24.82 0.27 39.60
C PRO A 45 -25.45 -0.44 40.79
N VAL A 46 -24.69 -0.63 41.87
CA VAL A 46 -25.15 -1.32 43.09
C VAL A 46 -25.23 -0.28 44.22
N PRO A 47 -26.44 0.05 44.73
CA PRO A 47 -26.59 0.98 45.84
C PRO A 47 -25.78 0.55 47.08
N GLY A 48 -25.17 1.51 47.78
CA GLY A 48 -24.33 1.23 48.94
C GLY A 48 -22.92 0.71 48.62
N THR A 49 -22.52 0.73 47.35
CA THR A 49 -21.14 0.39 46.94
C THR A 49 -20.14 1.42 47.46
N GLU A 50 -19.08 0.93 48.10
CA GLU A 50 -17.95 1.71 48.61
C GLU A 50 -16.80 1.73 47.58
N VAL A 51 -16.29 2.91 47.22
CA VAL A 51 -15.07 3.00 46.38
C VAL A 51 -13.85 2.77 47.26
N LEU A 52 -13.04 1.76 46.92
CA LEU A 52 -11.80 1.45 47.64
C LEU A 52 -10.63 2.29 47.12
N HIS A 53 -10.48 2.35 45.80
CA HIS A 53 -9.50 3.20 45.12
C HIS A 53 -9.87 3.31 43.63
N ALA A 54 -9.31 4.32 42.97
CA ALA A 54 -9.41 4.47 41.53
C ALA A 54 -8.07 4.94 40.96
N ASN A 55 -7.73 4.43 39.78
CA ASN A 55 -6.49 4.75 39.08
C ASN A 55 -6.78 5.06 37.62
N THR A 56 -5.98 5.93 37.01
CA THR A 56 -6.05 6.10 35.56
C THR A 56 -5.69 4.77 34.87
N TYR A 57 -6.43 4.42 33.83
CA TYR A 57 -6.28 3.15 33.13
C TYR A 57 -6.40 3.35 31.63
N GLY A 58 -5.32 3.06 30.90
CA GLY A 58 -5.25 3.28 29.46
C GLY A 58 -5.09 4.75 29.09
N ASN A 59 -5.10 5.01 27.78
CA ASN A 59 -4.98 6.35 27.22
C ASN A 59 -6.20 6.63 26.35
N SER A 60 -6.82 7.79 26.50
CA SER A 60 -7.80 8.33 25.57
C SER A 60 -7.29 9.69 25.10
N LEU A 61 -7.36 9.94 23.78
CA LEU A 61 -6.91 11.21 23.22
C LEU A 61 -7.80 12.39 23.66
N TRP A 62 -9.10 12.12 23.79
CA TRP A 62 -10.13 13.15 24.02
C TRP A 62 -10.58 13.24 25.47
N GLY A 63 -10.11 12.35 26.34
CA GLY A 63 -10.68 12.19 27.66
C GLY A 63 -9.77 11.45 28.64
N ARG A 64 -10.30 11.26 29.84
CA ARG A 64 -9.65 10.51 30.92
C ARG A 64 -10.36 9.18 31.10
N THR A 65 -9.59 8.13 31.29
CA THR A 65 -10.10 6.79 31.56
C THR A 65 -9.54 6.27 32.88
N ALA A 66 -10.37 5.53 33.62
CA ALA A 66 -10.01 5.04 34.95
C ALA A 66 -10.62 3.66 35.22
N ARG A 67 -9.91 2.90 36.07
CA ARG A 67 -10.46 1.72 36.77
C ARG A 67 -10.87 2.18 38.16
N ILE A 68 -12.15 2.02 38.49
CA ILE A 68 -12.68 2.28 39.83
C ILE A 68 -12.90 0.93 40.49
N VAL A 69 -12.17 0.66 41.56
CA VAL A 69 -12.27 -0.59 42.33
C VAL A 69 -13.15 -0.33 43.53
N CYS A 70 -14.22 -1.11 43.66
CA CYS A 70 -15.23 -0.94 44.67
C CYS A 70 -15.48 -2.22 45.47
N ARG A 71 -16.01 -2.05 46.68
CA ARG A 71 -16.61 -3.12 47.48
C ARG A 71 -18.13 -2.93 47.49
N THR A 72 -18.85 -3.96 47.08
CA THR A 72 -20.31 -3.99 47.13
C THR A 72 -20.82 -4.34 48.54
N PRO A 73 -22.10 -4.08 48.87
CA PRO A 73 -22.64 -4.36 50.22
C PRO A 73 -22.55 -5.82 50.65
N ASP A 74 -22.49 -6.77 49.72
CA ASP A 74 -22.30 -8.20 50.00
C ASP A 74 -20.82 -8.59 50.22
N GLY A 75 -19.92 -7.61 50.24
CA GLY A 75 -18.49 -7.78 50.45
C GLY A 75 -17.67 -8.10 49.20
N LYS A 76 -18.28 -8.23 48.02
CA LYS A 76 -17.54 -8.55 46.79
C LYS A 76 -16.80 -7.34 46.24
N THR A 77 -15.56 -7.57 45.80
CA THR A 77 -14.79 -6.60 45.04
C THR A 77 -15.21 -6.61 43.57
N VAL A 78 -15.56 -5.45 43.04
CA VAL A 78 -15.91 -5.24 41.63
C VAL A 78 -15.09 -4.09 41.05
N SER A 79 -14.92 -4.08 39.73
CA SER A 79 -14.24 -2.98 39.03
C SER A 79 -15.14 -2.40 37.95
N TYR A 80 -15.15 -1.08 37.84
CA TYR A 80 -15.86 -0.33 36.80
C TYR A 80 -14.85 0.41 35.93
N PHE A 81 -15.12 0.44 34.62
CA PHE A 81 -14.43 1.32 33.70
C PHE A 81 -15.16 2.65 33.66
N HIS A 82 -14.40 3.72 33.86
CA HIS A 82 -14.89 5.08 33.79
C HIS A 82 -14.20 5.78 32.62
N LYS A 83 -14.98 6.48 31.80
CA LYS A 83 -14.49 7.38 30.74
C LYS A 83 -15.13 8.74 30.91
N SER A 84 -14.35 9.81 30.88
CA SER A 84 -14.89 11.17 30.85
C SER A 84 -14.20 12.06 29.82
N ILE A 85 -14.96 12.99 29.28
CA ILE A 85 -14.54 13.89 28.20
C ILE A 85 -14.92 15.31 28.61
N LYS A 86 -13.95 16.22 28.52
CA LYS A 86 -14.16 17.66 28.67
C LYS A 86 -13.92 18.35 27.32
N HIS A 87 -15.01 18.65 26.63
CA HIS A 87 -15.03 19.27 25.31
C HIS A 87 -16.42 19.88 25.10
N GLU A 88 -16.57 20.86 24.20
CA GLU A 88 -17.89 21.42 23.83
C GLU A 88 -18.86 20.35 23.27
N MET A 89 -18.29 19.27 22.73
CA MET A 89 -19.02 18.12 22.17
C MET A 89 -19.14 16.94 23.15
N SER A 90 -18.71 17.09 24.41
CA SER A 90 -18.58 15.98 25.36
C SER A 90 -19.89 15.20 25.57
N LEU A 91 -21.02 15.92 25.68
CA LEU A 91 -22.36 15.34 25.76
C LEU A 91 -22.62 14.33 24.63
N HIS A 92 -22.48 14.78 23.39
CA HIS A 92 -22.73 13.96 22.20
C HIS A 92 -21.73 12.80 22.08
N MET A 93 -20.46 13.02 22.43
CA MET A 93 -19.41 12.00 22.37
C MET A 93 -19.69 10.85 23.34
N ILE A 94 -20.07 11.18 24.58
CA ILE A 94 -20.37 10.19 25.61
C ILE A 94 -21.69 9.47 25.32
N GLU A 95 -22.73 10.19 24.88
CA GLU A 95 -24.01 9.59 24.51
C GLU A 95 -23.87 8.62 23.33
N ALA A 96 -23.13 9.01 22.28
CA ALA A 96 -22.90 8.16 21.12
C ALA A 96 -22.10 6.90 21.45
N ASP A 97 -21.07 7.01 22.29
CA ASP A 97 -20.28 5.87 22.78
C ASP A 97 -21.16 4.92 23.61
N PHE A 98 -21.95 5.47 24.53
CA PHE A 98 -22.87 4.71 25.37
C PHE A 98 -23.88 3.91 24.54
N GLU A 99 -24.59 4.55 23.62
CA GLU A 99 -25.60 3.86 22.81
C GLU A 99 -24.96 2.88 21.81
N SER A 100 -23.76 3.16 21.30
CA SER A 100 -23.01 2.23 20.45
C SER A 100 -22.60 0.98 21.22
N GLN A 101 -22.01 1.14 22.40
CA GLN A 101 -21.54 0.02 23.22
C GLN A 101 -22.70 -0.80 23.77
N LYS A 102 -23.81 -0.15 24.14
CA LYS A 102 -25.08 -0.81 24.49
C LYS A 102 -25.62 -1.65 23.35
N ALA A 103 -25.66 -1.12 22.12
CA ALA A 103 -26.12 -1.86 20.96
C ALA A 103 -25.28 -3.12 20.71
N LEU A 104 -23.95 -3.01 20.76
CA LEU A 104 -23.05 -4.16 20.61
C LEU A 104 -23.23 -5.20 21.73
N HIS A 105 -23.29 -4.74 22.98
CA HIS A 105 -23.46 -5.61 24.15
C HIS A 105 -24.77 -6.40 24.09
N ASN A 106 -25.85 -5.77 23.61
CA ASN A 106 -27.16 -6.43 23.50
C ASN A 106 -27.17 -7.58 22.48
N VAL A 107 -26.31 -7.54 21.45
CA VAL A 107 -26.19 -8.65 20.49
C VAL A 107 -25.28 -9.73 21.07
N ILE A 108 -24.06 -9.36 21.49
CA ILE A 108 -23.08 -10.31 22.02
C ILE A 108 -22.47 -9.77 23.32
N PRO A 109 -23.06 -10.10 24.49
CA PRO A 109 -22.61 -9.58 25.78
C PRO A 109 -21.14 -9.88 26.10
N THR A 110 -20.58 -10.97 25.58
CA THR A 110 -19.17 -11.32 25.79
C THR A 110 -18.21 -10.63 24.82
N LEU A 111 -18.68 -9.99 23.75
CA LEU A 111 -17.83 -9.27 22.78
C LEU A 111 -17.73 -7.77 23.10
N ALA A 112 -18.71 -7.17 23.78
CA ALA A 112 -18.66 -5.77 24.18
C ALA A 112 -18.94 -5.58 25.68
N PRO A 113 -18.23 -4.69 26.39
CA PRO A 113 -18.52 -4.36 27.78
C PRO A 113 -19.96 -3.87 27.98
N LYS A 114 -20.56 -4.21 29.12
CA LYS A 114 -21.87 -3.68 29.51
C LYS A 114 -21.70 -2.21 29.92
N VAL A 115 -22.45 -1.30 29.32
CA VAL A 115 -22.58 0.06 29.85
C VAL A 115 -23.67 0.13 30.91
N PHE A 116 -23.48 0.99 31.92
CA PHE A 116 -24.42 1.15 33.02
C PHE A 116 -25.18 2.47 32.93
N THR A 117 -24.45 3.57 32.81
CA THR A 117 -25.01 4.92 32.81
C THR A 117 -23.99 5.93 32.30
N TRP A 118 -24.46 7.14 32.03
CA TRP A 118 -23.66 8.29 31.66
C TRP A 118 -24.31 9.58 32.16
N GLY A 119 -23.55 10.66 32.28
CA GLY A 119 -24.07 11.96 32.71
C GLY A 119 -23.00 13.03 32.84
N PRO A 120 -23.37 14.26 33.23
CA PRO A 120 -22.40 15.31 33.55
C PRO A 120 -21.75 15.05 34.92
N TYR A 121 -20.50 15.49 35.06
CA TYR A 121 -19.88 15.63 36.38
C TYR A 121 -20.62 16.67 37.22
N LYS A 122 -20.63 16.47 38.54
CA LYS A 122 -21.15 17.46 39.50
C LYS A 122 -20.19 18.65 39.62
N SER A 123 -18.89 18.36 39.65
CA SER A 123 -17.84 19.38 39.79
C SER A 123 -17.67 20.26 38.55
N ASP A 124 -18.03 19.75 37.37
CA ASP A 124 -17.92 20.46 36.10
C ASP A 124 -18.99 19.97 35.10
N PRO A 125 -20.12 20.67 34.95
CA PRO A 125 -21.19 20.28 34.02
C PRO A 125 -20.78 20.23 32.53
N THR A 126 -19.60 20.74 32.17
CA THR A 126 -19.07 20.65 30.79
C THR A 126 -18.30 19.34 30.54
N CYS A 127 -18.00 18.60 31.60
CA CYS A 127 -17.39 17.27 31.55
C CYS A 127 -18.47 16.20 31.67
N HIS A 128 -18.55 15.30 30.69
CA HIS A 128 -19.49 14.18 30.70
C HIS A 128 -18.75 12.87 30.89
N PHE A 129 -19.38 11.90 31.55
CA PHE A 129 -18.81 10.60 31.85
C PHE A 129 -19.71 9.45 31.43
N MET A 130 -19.10 8.29 31.23
CA MET A 130 -19.74 7.00 31.04
C MET A 130 -19.14 5.99 32.03
N LEU A 131 -20.01 5.15 32.62
CA LEU A 131 -19.63 3.99 33.42
C LEU A 131 -19.96 2.69 32.67
N ALA A 132 -18.99 1.78 32.62
CA ALA A 132 -19.12 0.47 32.01
C ALA A 132 -18.49 -0.62 32.88
N ALA A 133 -18.78 -1.88 32.56
CA ALA A 133 -18.13 -3.04 33.15
C ALA A 133 -16.64 -3.01 32.80
N PHE A 134 -15.78 -3.12 33.81
CA PHE A 134 -14.35 -3.18 33.57
C PHE A 134 -13.96 -4.53 32.96
N ARG A 135 -13.12 -4.49 31.91
CA ARG A 135 -12.47 -5.67 31.34
C ARG A 135 -10.98 -5.44 31.31
N GLU A 136 -10.25 -6.42 31.83
CA GLU A 136 -8.79 -6.36 31.84
C GLU A 136 -8.26 -6.76 30.47
N VAL A 137 -7.48 -5.87 29.85
CA VAL A 137 -6.90 -6.08 28.52
C VAL A 137 -5.75 -7.09 28.61
N GLY A 138 -5.88 -8.21 27.87
CA GLY A 138 -4.83 -9.19 27.64
C GLY A 138 -4.09 -8.94 26.32
N GLN A 139 -4.15 -9.93 25.41
CA GLN A 139 -3.56 -9.83 24.07
C GLN A 139 -4.31 -8.78 23.23
N GLN A 140 -3.56 -7.94 22.53
CA GLN A 140 -4.11 -6.90 21.67
C GLN A 140 -3.24 -6.72 20.40
N PRO A 141 -3.81 -6.88 19.19
CA PRO A 141 -5.16 -7.39 18.91
C PRO A 141 -5.31 -8.87 19.30
N PRO A 142 -6.55 -9.38 19.46
CA PRO A 142 -6.78 -10.80 19.73
C PRO A 142 -6.36 -11.68 18.55
N GLU A 143 -6.12 -12.98 18.78
CA GLU A 143 -5.71 -13.91 17.71
C GLU A 143 -6.72 -13.93 16.54
N PRO A 144 -6.25 -13.89 15.29
CA PRO A 144 -7.08 -13.71 14.10
C PRO A 144 -8.27 -14.67 13.95
N VAL A 145 -8.10 -15.97 14.18
CA VAL A 145 -9.11 -16.99 13.89
C VAL A 145 -10.32 -16.79 14.80
N ARG A 146 -10.09 -16.74 16.12
CA ARG A 146 -11.19 -16.58 17.09
C ARG A 146 -11.81 -15.20 16.99
N PHE A 147 -11.00 -14.14 16.85
CA PHE A 147 -11.50 -12.78 16.78
C PHE A 147 -12.46 -12.57 15.60
N THR A 148 -12.03 -12.96 14.41
CA THR A 148 -12.81 -12.73 13.19
C THR A 148 -14.06 -13.60 13.12
N ALA A 149 -14.04 -14.80 13.72
CA ALA A 149 -15.24 -15.61 13.89
C ALA A 149 -16.28 -14.91 14.79
N ARG A 150 -15.85 -14.33 15.92
CA ARG A 150 -16.72 -13.57 16.83
C ARG A 150 -17.23 -12.27 16.21
N LEU A 151 -16.41 -11.58 15.43
CA LEU A 151 -16.82 -10.39 14.68
C LEU A 151 -17.86 -10.73 13.60
N ALA A 152 -17.64 -11.80 12.84
CA ALA A 152 -18.62 -12.27 11.85
C ALA A 152 -19.93 -12.71 12.51
N GLN A 153 -19.85 -13.32 13.70
CA GLN A 153 -21.02 -13.67 14.50
C GLN A 153 -21.84 -12.43 14.86
N LEU A 154 -21.20 -11.34 15.35
CA LEU A 154 -21.87 -10.07 15.62
C LEU A 154 -22.62 -9.55 14.38
N HIS A 155 -21.95 -9.56 13.23
CA HIS A 155 -22.54 -9.06 12.00
C HIS A 155 -23.71 -9.95 11.54
N LYS A 156 -23.65 -11.27 11.74
CA LYS A 156 -24.75 -12.19 11.38
C LYS A 156 -25.93 -12.10 12.34
N GLU A 157 -25.68 -12.05 13.64
CA GLU A 157 -26.70 -12.11 14.69
C GLU A 157 -27.37 -10.77 14.98
N SER A 158 -26.70 -9.64 14.67
CA SER A 158 -27.30 -8.32 14.84
C SER A 158 -28.57 -8.16 14.01
N VAL A 159 -29.58 -7.47 14.55
CA VAL A 159 -30.83 -7.16 13.84
C VAL A 159 -31.07 -5.67 13.94
N SER A 160 -31.16 -4.99 12.79
CA SER A 160 -31.53 -3.58 12.77
C SER A 160 -32.92 -3.39 13.40
N PRO A 161 -33.10 -2.47 14.35
CA PRO A 161 -34.38 -2.27 15.04
C PRO A 161 -35.49 -1.81 14.08
N THR A 162 -35.12 -1.31 12.90
CA THR A 162 -36.05 -0.88 11.85
C THR A 162 -36.00 -1.76 10.60
N GLY A 163 -35.10 -2.74 10.57
CA GLY A 163 -34.77 -3.49 9.34
C GLY A 163 -33.96 -2.70 8.31
N LYS A 164 -33.57 -1.44 8.61
CA LYS A 164 -32.90 -0.50 7.70
C LYS A 164 -31.44 -0.24 8.08
N PHE A 165 -30.67 0.36 7.17
CA PHE A 165 -29.34 0.90 7.45
C PHE A 165 -29.43 2.23 8.20
N GLY A 166 -28.42 2.53 9.01
CA GLY A 166 -28.30 3.76 9.78
C GLY A 166 -28.31 3.55 11.29
N PHE A 167 -28.62 4.61 12.04
CA PHE A 167 -28.65 4.60 13.50
C PHE A 167 -29.61 5.66 14.04
N HIS A 168 -30.02 5.54 15.30
CA HIS A 168 -31.00 6.45 15.90
C HIS A 168 -30.41 7.81 16.28
N LEU A 169 -29.08 7.94 16.28
CA LEU A 169 -28.35 9.18 16.52
C LEU A 169 -27.09 9.25 15.65
N LYS A 170 -26.51 10.44 15.54
CA LYS A 170 -25.20 10.65 14.89
C LYS A 170 -24.10 10.11 15.80
N THR A 171 -23.31 9.17 15.31
CA THR A 171 -22.13 8.72 16.07
C THR A 171 -21.01 9.74 15.97
N MET A 172 -19.98 9.57 16.80
CA MET A 172 -18.93 10.57 17.00
C MET A 172 -17.53 9.98 16.72
N ALA A 173 -16.78 10.59 15.80
CA ALA A 173 -15.36 10.31 15.60
C ALA A 173 -14.51 11.41 16.25
N GLY A 174 -14.18 11.22 17.53
CA GLY A 174 -13.71 12.35 18.33
C GLY A 174 -14.79 13.45 18.34
N PRO A 175 -14.45 14.73 18.12
CA PRO A 175 -15.44 15.81 18.02
C PRO A 175 -16.23 15.84 16.69
N ILE A 176 -15.94 14.96 15.72
CA ILE A 176 -16.64 14.94 14.43
C ILE A 176 -17.97 14.20 14.56
N LYS A 177 -19.07 14.89 14.25
CA LYS A 177 -20.40 14.27 14.06
C LYS A 177 -20.42 13.47 12.75
N GLN A 178 -20.79 12.20 12.81
CA GLN A 178 -20.86 11.33 11.63
C GLN A 178 -22.30 11.29 11.11
N HIS A 179 -22.51 11.58 9.83
CA HIS A 179 -23.83 11.54 9.18
C HIS A 179 -24.20 10.11 8.77
N ASN A 180 -24.16 9.18 9.73
CA ASN A 180 -24.54 7.77 9.59
C ASN A 180 -25.84 7.45 10.34
N ASP A 181 -26.56 8.49 10.79
CA ASP A 181 -27.85 8.44 11.44
C ASP A 181 -29.01 8.38 10.44
N GLY A 182 -30.22 8.32 10.99
CA GLY A 182 -31.43 8.13 10.20
C GLY A 182 -31.61 6.66 9.81
N TRP A 183 -32.60 6.42 8.96
CA TRP A 183 -32.94 5.06 8.52
C TRP A 183 -33.25 5.05 7.03
N SER A 184 -32.50 4.26 6.28
CA SER A 184 -32.76 4.06 4.85
C SER A 184 -32.63 2.59 4.46
N ASP A 185 -33.46 2.17 3.52
CA ASP A 185 -33.34 0.85 2.89
C ASP A 185 -32.11 0.79 1.96
N SER A 186 -31.53 1.93 1.59
CA SER A 186 -30.37 2.06 0.70
C SER A 186 -29.07 2.25 1.49
N TRP A 187 -28.15 1.29 1.37
CA TRP A 187 -26.79 1.43 1.88
C TRP A 187 -26.00 2.51 1.13
N GLU A 188 -26.21 2.64 -0.19
CA GLU A 188 -25.62 3.70 -1.01
C GLU A 188 -25.95 5.08 -0.43
N GLU A 189 -27.18 5.29 0.02
CA GLU A 189 -27.64 6.56 0.59
C GLU A 189 -26.98 6.84 1.95
N ILE A 190 -27.03 5.90 2.90
CA ILE A 190 -26.42 6.08 4.23
C ILE A 190 -24.91 6.31 4.10
N PHE A 191 -24.22 5.48 3.31
CA PHE A 191 -22.79 5.64 3.11
C PHE A 191 -22.44 6.93 2.34
N GLY A 192 -23.24 7.28 1.32
CA GLY A 192 -23.07 8.50 0.55
C GLY A 192 -23.22 9.77 1.39
N ASN A 193 -24.22 9.81 2.28
CA ASN A 193 -24.40 10.90 3.25
C ASN A 193 -23.22 10.98 4.22
N PHE A 194 -22.79 9.83 4.74
CA PHE A 194 -21.71 9.75 5.71
C PHE A 194 -20.35 10.18 5.13
N LEU A 195 -19.87 9.51 4.08
CA LEU A 195 -18.61 9.87 3.44
C LEU A 195 -18.70 11.27 2.82
N GLY A 196 -19.85 11.62 2.25
CA GLY A 196 -20.11 12.92 1.66
C GLY A 196 -19.85 14.07 2.64
N HIS A 197 -20.40 13.97 3.85
CA HIS A 197 -20.16 14.90 4.94
C HIS A 197 -18.68 14.99 5.35
N LEU A 198 -17.98 13.85 5.46
CA LEU A 198 -16.56 13.86 5.82
C LEU A 198 -15.69 14.56 4.76
N LEU A 199 -15.99 14.36 3.47
CA LEU A 199 -15.26 15.00 2.38
C LEU A 199 -15.49 16.52 2.34
N ASP A 200 -16.69 16.98 2.69
CA ASP A 200 -17.00 18.41 2.78
C ASP A 200 -16.30 19.05 3.99
N LEU A 201 -16.40 18.41 5.16
CA LEU A 201 -15.74 18.88 6.39
C LEU A 201 -14.22 18.92 6.25
N ASP A 202 -13.64 17.97 5.52
CA ASP A 202 -12.24 18.02 5.15
C ASP A 202 -11.93 19.33 4.40
N GLY A 203 -12.70 19.69 3.36
CA GLY A 203 -12.49 20.92 2.59
C GLY A 203 -12.50 22.20 3.43
N GLU A 204 -13.27 22.21 4.53
CA GLU A 204 -13.29 23.34 5.48
C GLU A 204 -12.05 23.40 6.38
N LYS A 205 -11.53 22.24 6.80
CA LYS A 205 -10.53 22.15 7.88
C LYS A 205 -9.08 22.17 7.41
N ASN A 206 -8.81 21.83 6.15
CA ASN A 206 -7.46 21.97 5.64
C ASN A 206 -7.40 22.53 4.22
N LYS A 207 -6.19 22.96 3.82
CA LYS A 207 -5.93 23.79 2.62
C LYS A 207 -6.62 23.29 1.36
N ALA A 208 -7.07 24.24 0.54
CA ALA A 208 -7.67 23.96 -0.76
C ALA A 208 -6.72 23.13 -1.64
N TRP A 209 -7.29 22.12 -2.30
CA TRP A 209 -6.58 21.24 -3.21
C TRP A 209 -7.48 20.92 -4.42
N PRO A 210 -7.32 21.65 -5.54
CA PRO A 210 -8.23 21.59 -6.69
C PRO A 210 -8.44 20.20 -7.26
N GLU A 211 -7.38 19.40 -7.41
CA GLU A 211 -7.47 18.03 -7.91
C GLU A 211 -8.27 17.16 -6.94
N PHE A 212 -8.07 17.34 -5.63
CA PHE A 212 -8.81 16.60 -4.61
C PHE A 212 -10.29 16.98 -4.60
N GLU A 213 -10.65 18.26 -4.82
CA GLU A 213 -12.05 18.67 -4.96
C GLU A 213 -12.74 18.02 -6.17
N HIS A 214 -12.04 17.88 -7.29
CA HIS A 214 -12.56 17.14 -8.45
C HIS A 214 -12.77 15.66 -8.12
N ILE A 215 -11.82 15.02 -7.42
CA ILE A 215 -11.93 13.62 -6.99
C ILE A 215 -13.04 13.43 -5.95
N LYS A 216 -13.25 14.36 -5.01
CA LYS A 216 -14.37 14.34 -4.06
C LYS A 216 -15.69 14.29 -4.81
N TYR A 217 -15.87 15.18 -5.79
CA TYR A 217 -17.07 15.23 -6.61
C TYR A 217 -17.30 13.89 -7.36
N LEU A 218 -16.28 13.39 -8.07
CA LEU A 218 -16.36 12.11 -8.77
C LEU A 218 -16.63 10.94 -7.82
N THR A 219 -16.08 10.96 -6.61
CA THR A 219 -16.31 9.94 -5.61
C THR A 219 -17.79 9.89 -5.22
N LYS A 220 -18.40 11.05 -4.96
CA LYS A 220 -19.82 11.19 -4.60
C LYS A 220 -20.74 10.76 -5.73
N VAL A 221 -20.51 11.24 -6.96
CA VAL A 221 -21.47 11.10 -8.07
C VAL A 221 -21.23 9.91 -8.99
N ARG A 222 -20.03 9.30 -8.97
CA ARG A 222 -19.68 8.14 -9.82
C ARG A 222 -19.27 6.92 -9.00
N VAL A 223 -18.28 7.07 -8.12
CA VAL A 223 -17.66 5.91 -7.44
C VAL A 223 -18.61 5.24 -6.46
N ILE A 224 -19.23 6.01 -5.56
CA ILE A 224 -20.21 5.48 -4.59
C ILE A 224 -21.36 4.75 -5.31
N PRO A 225 -22.06 5.36 -6.30
CA PRO A 225 -23.08 4.65 -7.07
C PRO A 225 -22.59 3.40 -7.77
N ARG A 226 -21.43 3.46 -8.44
CA ARG A 226 -20.89 2.32 -9.20
C ARG A 226 -20.55 1.13 -8.30
N LEU A 227 -20.06 1.38 -7.09
CA LEU A 227 -19.58 0.32 -6.19
C LEU A 227 -20.65 -0.17 -5.21
N LEU A 228 -21.57 0.70 -4.78
CA LEU A 228 -22.53 0.35 -3.71
C LEU A 228 -23.91 -0.01 -4.23
N ARG A 229 -24.39 0.62 -5.30
CA ARG A 229 -25.71 0.29 -5.88
C ARG A 229 -25.82 -1.18 -6.31
N PRO A 230 -24.78 -1.82 -6.89
CA PRO A 230 -24.83 -3.22 -7.25
C PRO A 230 -25.18 -4.15 -6.07
N LEU A 231 -24.79 -3.82 -4.83
CA LEU A 231 -25.06 -4.66 -3.66
C LEU A 231 -26.57 -4.89 -3.41
N GLN A 232 -27.43 -3.99 -3.90
CA GLN A 232 -28.88 -4.01 -3.68
C GLN A 232 -29.68 -3.94 -4.99
N SER A 233 -29.05 -4.23 -6.13
CA SER A 233 -29.70 -4.19 -7.45
C SER A 233 -29.64 -5.55 -8.15
N ASN A 234 -30.43 -5.72 -9.21
CA ASN A 234 -30.51 -6.98 -9.96
C ASN A 234 -30.88 -8.18 -9.07
N GLY A 235 -31.82 -7.98 -8.14
CA GLY A 235 -32.28 -9.02 -7.21
C GLY A 235 -31.35 -9.30 -6.02
N ARG A 236 -30.22 -8.59 -5.92
CA ARG A 236 -29.33 -8.67 -4.75
C ARG A 236 -29.85 -7.85 -3.59
N SER A 237 -29.48 -8.27 -2.40
CA SER A 237 -29.75 -7.56 -1.15
C SER A 237 -28.63 -7.83 -0.17
N ILE A 238 -28.30 -6.81 0.63
CA ILE A 238 -27.38 -6.93 1.76
C ILE A 238 -28.11 -6.69 3.07
N LYS A 239 -27.66 -7.36 4.12
CA LYS A 239 -28.21 -7.23 5.47
C LYS A 239 -27.62 -5.98 6.16
N PRO A 240 -28.45 -5.12 6.78
CA PRO A 240 -27.96 -4.14 7.75
C PRO A 240 -27.36 -4.85 8.97
N CYS A 241 -26.04 -4.80 9.08
CA CYS A 241 -25.27 -5.43 10.14
C CYS A 241 -24.81 -4.36 11.12
N LEU A 242 -24.96 -4.60 12.42
CA LEU A 242 -24.37 -3.70 13.42
C LEU A 242 -22.85 -3.82 13.35
N VAL A 243 -22.18 -2.74 12.97
CA VAL A 243 -20.71 -2.64 12.94
C VAL A 243 -20.21 -1.92 14.20
N HIS A 244 -18.98 -2.19 14.60
CA HIS A 244 -18.23 -1.41 15.58
C HIS A 244 -17.95 0.00 15.07
N GLY A 245 -17.55 0.16 13.81
CA GLY A 245 -17.41 1.48 13.15
C GLY A 245 -16.11 2.24 13.47
N ASP A 246 -15.28 1.71 14.36
CA ASP A 246 -13.90 2.18 14.61
C ASP A 246 -12.96 1.02 14.99
N LEU A 247 -13.04 -0.11 14.27
CA LEU A 247 -12.35 -1.33 14.68
C LEU A 247 -10.92 -1.39 14.14
N TRP A 248 -9.96 -1.10 15.01
CA TRP A 248 -8.54 -1.26 14.77
C TRP A 248 -7.88 -1.97 15.95
N ASP A 249 -6.56 -2.22 15.87
CA ASP A 249 -5.85 -2.95 16.92
C ASP A 249 -5.81 -2.19 18.26
N GLY A 250 -6.11 -0.89 18.30
CA GLY A 250 -6.28 -0.11 19.53
C GLY A 250 -7.60 -0.38 20.27
N ASN A 251 -8.62 -0.89 19.57
CA ASN A 251 -10.00 -1.02 20.03
C ASN A 251 -10.48 -2.49 20.09
N SER A 252 -9.54 -3.44 20.09
CA SER A 252 -9.81 -4.87 20.14
C SER A 252 -8.78 -5.57 21.01
N ALA A 253 -9.21 -6.44 21.92
CA ALA A 253 -8.32 -7.18 22.82
C ALA A 253 -8.95 -8.50 23.29
N THR A 254 -8.17 -9.41 23.87
CA THR A 254 -8.72 -10.50 24.68
C THR A 254 -8.98 -10.00 26.09
N ASP A 255 -10.07 -10.43 26.70
CA ASP A 255 -10.29 -10.28 28.13
C ASP A 255 -9.31 -11.20 28.88
N MET A 256 -8.53 -10.64 29.80
CA MET A 256 -7.47 -11.38 30.52
C MET A 256 -8.04 -12.57 31.31
N GLN A 257 -9.22 -12.41 31.90
CA GLN A 257 -9.81 -13.43 32.76
C GLN A 257 -10.38 -14.60 31.95
N THR A 258 -11.01 -14.32 30.82
CA THR A 258 -11.76 -15.33 30.04
C THR A 258 -11.03 -15.80 28.79
N GLY A 259 -10.05 -15.03 28.29
CA GLY A 259 -9.42 -15.25 26.99
C GLY A 259 -10.32 -14.95 25.79
N GLU A 260 -11.54 -14.43 26.01
CA GLU A 260 -12.47 -14.10 24.93
C GLU A 260 -12.10 -12.78 24.26
N PRO A 261 -12.15 -12.68 22.92
CA PRO A 261 -12.06 -11.40 22.24
C PRO A 261 -13.19 -10.47 22.65
N PHE A 262 -12.86 -9.20 22.86
CA PHE A 262 -13.80 -8.11 23.06
C PHE A 262 -13.34 -6.84 22.34
N ILE A 263 -14.30 -5.96 22.06
CA ILE A 263 -14.15 -4.69 21.35
C ILE A 263 -14.69 -3.55 22.21
N PHE A 264 -14.11 -2.36 22.06
CA PHE A 264 -14.39 -1.19 22.89
C PHE A 264 -14.10 0.11 22.14
N ASP A 265 -14.63 1.22 22.65
CA ASP A 265 -14.67 2.53 21.98
C ASP A 265 -15.35 2.51 20.58
N PRO A 266 -16.60 2.00 20.49
CA PRO A 266 -17.34 1.92 19.23
C PRO A 266 -17.91 3.24 18.73
N LYS A 267 -18.22 3.26 17.43
CA LYS A 267 -18.97 4.29 16.69
C LYS A 267 -20.03 3.58 15.84
N SER A 268 -20.92 2.85 16.51
CA SER A 268 -21.71 1.80 15.89
C SER A 268 -22.92 2.31 15.13
N PHE A 269 -23.21 1.67 14.01
CA PHE A 269 -24.41 1.87 13.21
C PHE A 269 -24.73 0.59 12.43
N TYR A 270 -25.91 0.51 11.82
CA TYR A 270 -26.26 -0.60 10.94
C TYR A 270 -25.78 -0.32 9.51
N ALA A 271 -24.82 -1.11 9.05
CA ALA A 271 -24.07 -0.90 7.81
C ALA A 271 -23.98 -2.17 6.97
N HIS A 272 -23.41 -2.07 5.77
CA HIS A 272 -22.87 -3.23 5.09
C HIS A 272 -21.69 -3.81 5.90
N ASN A 273 -21.67 -5.12 6.15
CA ASN A 273 -20.66 -5.78 6.99
C ASN A 273 -19.21 -5.56 6.52
N GLU A 274 -18.97 -5.44 5.20
CA GLU A 274 -17.64 -5.18 4.64
C GLU A 274 -17.06 -3.81 5.05
N TYR A 275 -17.91 -2.86 5.47
CA TYR A 275 -17.49 -1.55 5.97
C TYR A 275 -16.46 -1.66 7.09
N GLU A 276 -16.67 -2.60 8.03
CA GLU A 276 -15.79 -2.79 9.19
C GLU A 276 -14.34 -3.06 8.78
N THR A 277 -14.16 -3.89 7.76
CA THR A 277 -12.84 -4.25 7.25
C THR A 277 -12.17 -3.10 6.48
N GLY A 278 -12.87 -2.00 6.19
CA GLY A 278 -12.30 -0.83 5.52
C GLY A 278 -11.22 -0.15 6.35
N ASN A 279 -11.34 -0.17 7.69
CA ASN A 279 -10.32 0.38 8.58
C ASN A 279 -9.00 -0.43 8.52
N TRP A 280 -9.09 -1.71 8.13
CA TRP A 280 -7.95 -2.63 8.03
C TRP A 280 -7.17 -2.45 6.71
N ARG A 281 -7.53 -1.49 5.87
CA ARG A 281 -6.71 -1.10 4.71
C ARG A 281 -5.46 -0.34 5.09
N ALA A 282 -5.55 0.46 6.14
CA ALA A 282 -4.46 1.34 6.49
C ALA A 282 -3.28 0.52 7.05
N PRO A 283 -2.10 0.54 6.44
CA PRO A 283 -0.98 -0.33 6.84
C PRO A 283 -0.41 0.00 8.23
N ARG A 284 -0.87 1.08 8.86
CA ARG A 284 -0.54 1.48 10.24
C ARG A 284 -1.19 0.62 11.32
N HIS A 285 -2.14 -0.25 10.98
CA HIS A 285 -2.86 -1.09 11.93
C HIS A 285 -2.40 -2.54 11.84
N ARG A 286 -2.34 -3.24 12.99
CA ARG A 286 -2.00 -4.67 13.02
C ARG A 286 -3.08 -5.53 12.36
N LEU A 287 -4.35 -5.12 12.49
CA LEU A 287 -5.48 -5.79 11.84
C LEU A 287 -5.43 -5.76 10.30
N SER A 288 -4.55 -4.92 9.72
CA SER A 288 -4.33 -4.85 8.27
C SER A 288 -3.54 -6.03 7.71
N SER A 289 -3.06 -6.93 8.57
CA SER A 289 -2.53 -8.21 8.11
C SER A 289 -3.61 -8.97 7.32
N LYS A 290 -3.19 -9.55 6.19
CA LYS A 290 -4.03 -10.37 5.33
C LYS A 290 -4.65 -11.57 6.06
N ILE A 291 -4.11 -12.00 7.20
CA ILE A 291 -4.70 -13.11 7.96
C ILE A 291 -6.05 -12.71 8.56
N TYR A 292 -6.21 -11.50 9.10
CA TYR A 292 -7.48 -11.05 9.69
C TYR A 292 -8.56 -10.94 8.62
N VAL A 293 -8.26 -10.30 7.49
CA VAL A 293 -9.20 -10.15 6.38
C VAL A 293 -9.65 -11.52 5.85
N ARG A 294 -8.70 -12.44 5.60
CA ARG A 294 -9.02 -13.79 5.11
C ARG A 294 -9.84 -14.61 6.10
N GLN A 295 -9.53 -14.53 7.40
CA GLN A 295 -10.29 -15.26 8.41
C GLN A 295 -11.70 -14.68 8.59
N TYR A 296 -11.87 -13.36 8.48
CA TYR A 296 -13.19 -12.76 8.46
C TYR A 296 -13.99 -13.21 7.23
N GLN A 297 -13.42 -13.16 6.02
CA GLN A 297 -14.08 -13.60 4.78
C GLN A 297 -14.48 -15.08 4.82
N ARG A 298 -13.70 -15.94 5.48
CA ARG A 298 -14.07 -17.35 5.72
C ARG A 298 -15.33 -17.49 6.56
N ASN A 299 -15.53 -16.59 7.52
CA ASN A 299 -16.70 -16.62 8.38
C ASN A 299 -17.88 -15.83 7.80
N PHE A 300 -17.65 -14.79 7.01
CA PHE A 300 -18.68 -14.00 6.33
C PHE A 300 -18.21 -13.74 4.88
N PRO A 301 -18.71 -14.51 3.90
CA PRO A 301 -18.31 -14.39 2.51
C PRO A 301 -18.49 -12.99 1.94
N VAL A 302 -17.70 -12.70 0.91
CA VAL A 302 -17.74 -11.43 0.16
C VAL A 302 -19.12 -11.24 -0.46
N SER A 303 -19.61 -10.00 -0.48
CA SER A 303 -20.87 -9.65 -1.12
C SER A 303 -20.70 -9.52 -2.64
N GLU A 304 -21.69 -9.96 -3.39
CA GLU A 304 -21.72 -9.84 -4.85
C GLU A 304 -21.92 -8.37 -5.31
N PRO A 305 -21.19 -7.87 -6.33
CA PRO A 305 -20.18 -8.57 -7.14
C PRO A 305 -18.88 -8.74 -6.38
N GLU A 306 -18.33 -9.96 -6.33
CA GLU A 306 -17.09 -10.22 -5.59
C GLU A 306 -15.89 -9.45 -6.15
N GLU A 307 -15.83 -9.23 -7.47
CA GLU A 307 -14.76 -8.50 -8.14
C GLU A 307 -14.65 -7.03 -7.70
N ASP A 308 -15.75 -6.46 -7.22
CA ASP A 308 -15.80 -5.08 -6.73
C ASP A 308 -15.36 -4.96 -5.25
N TRP A 309 -15.11 -6.08 -4.55
CA TRP A 309 -14.77 -6.07 -3.12
C TRP A 309 -13.55 -5.19 -2.81
N ASP A 310 -12.49 -5.30 -3.61
CA ASP A 310 -11.29 -4.51 -3.38
C ASP A 310 -11.50 -3.02 -3.70
N ALA A 311 -12.43 -2.66 -4.59
CA ALA A 311 -12.77 -1.26 -4.79
C ALA A 311 -13.67 -0.74 -3.64
N ARG A 312 -14.67 -1.52 -3.21
CA ARG A 312 -15.60 -1.17 -2.12
C ARG A 312 -14.88 -0.94 -0.81
N ASN A 313 -13.98 -1.84 -0.45
CA ASN A 313 -13.31 -1.75 0.82
C ASN A 313 -12.25 -0.61 0.83
N LEU A 314 -11.76 -0.18 -0.35
CA LEU A 314 -10.91 1.01 -0.48
C LEU A 314 -11.77 2.27 -0.27
N LEU A 315 -12.96 2.29 -0.88
CA LEU A 315 -13.95 3.33 -0.64
C LEU A 315 -14.33 3.43 0.85
N TYR A 316 -14.56 2.30 1.53
CA TYR A 316 -14.83 2.28 2.97
C TYR A 316 -13.65 2.80 3.80
N SER A 317 -12.41 2.54 3.38
CA SER A 317 -11.23 3.08 4.06
C SER A 317 -11.19 4.62 4.10
N LEU A 318 -11.82 5.29 3.12
CA LEU A 318 -11.85 6.75 3.06
C LEU A 318 -12.53 7.36 4.27
N THR A 319 -13.56 6.74 4.85
CA THR A 319 -14.20 7.31 6.05
C THR A 319 -13.23 7.43 7.22
N TYR A 320 -12.31 6.47 7.35
CA TYR A 320 -11.31 6.46 8.42
C TYR A 320 -10.15 7.40 8.11
N ASN A 321 -9.65 7.37 6.88
CA ASN A 321 -8.51 8.19 6.48
C ASN A 321 -8.86 9.68 6.42
N THR A 322 -10.05 10.02 5.91
CA THR A 322 -10.54 11.40 5.91
C THR A 322 -10.81 11.89 7.33
N SER A 323 -11.42 11.08 8.20
CA SER A 323 -11.59 11.45 9.62
C SER A 323 -10.25 11.72 10.31
N ALA A 324 -9.24 10.87 10.07
CA ALA A 324 -7.90 11.07 10.62
C ALA A 324 -7.22 12.34 10.07
N ALA A 325 -7.36 12.64 8.78
CA ALA A 325 -6.85 13.88 8.19
C ALA A 325 -7.49 15.13 8.82
N ILE A 326 -8.80 15.08 9.11
CA ILE A 326 -9.51 16.19 9.78
C ILE A 326 -9.04 16.37 11.22
N LEU A 327 -8.86 15.28 11.97
CA LEU A 327 -8.53 15.32 13.40
C LEU A 327 -7.06 15.61 13.69
N TYR A 328 -6.16 15.23 12.79
CA TYR A 328 -4.72 15.24 13.03
C TYR A 328 -4.00 16.05 11.94
N PRO A 329 -3.78 17.36 12.14
CA PRO A 329 -3.18 18.23 11.13
C PRO A 329 -1.79 17.80 10.63
N ALA A 330 -1.05 17.00 11.41
CA ALA A 330 0.25 16.45 11.03
C ALA A 330 0.14 15.21 10.10
N MET A 331 -1.05 14.63 9.95
CA MET A 331 -1.27 13.44 9.12
C MET A 331 -1.47 13.84 7.67
N LYS A 332 -0.60 13.32 6.79
CA LYS A 332 -0.63 13.57 5.34
C LYS A 332 -1.63 12.70 4.59
N GLN A 333 -2.68 12.20 5.25
CA GLN A 333 -3.60 11.21 4.65
C GLN A 333 -4.53 11.79 3.57
N ARG A 334 -4.51 13.11 3.38
CA ARG A 334 -5.04 13.74 2.18
C ARG A 334 -4.21 13.40 0.96
N ASP A 335 -2.89 13.32 1.12
CA ASP A 335 -1.99 13.02 0.03
C ASP A 335 -2.37 11.63 -0.50
N ALA A 336 -2.96 11.59 -1.69
CA ALA A 336 -3.02 10.38 -2.51
C ALA A 336 -1.62 9.75 -2.66
N ARG A 337 -0.53 10.45 -2.32
CA ARG A 337 0.82 9.90 -2.20
C ARG A 337 0.97 8.83 -1.11
N ASP A 338 0.15 8.80 -0.06
CA ASP A 338 0.20 7.78 1.01
C ASP A 338 -0.96 6.78 0.95
N GLY A 339 -2.09 7.14 0.34
CA GLY A 339 -3.18 6.21 -0.03
C GLY A 339 -2.92 5.46 -1.35
N VAL A 340 -2.02 6.01 -2.17
CA VAL A 340 -1.40 5.45 -3.37
C VAL A 340 0.10 5.78 -3.28
N ARG A 341 0.77 5.40 -2.18
CA ARG A 341 2.11 4.85 -2.41
C ARG A 341 1.78 3.63 -3.23
N ASP A 342 2.15 3.61 -4.51
CA ASP A 342 2.38 2.35 -5.21
C ASP A 342 2.95 1.41 -4.14
N SER A 343 2.25 0.29 -3.89
CA SER A 343 2.47 -0.64 -2.77
C SER A 343 3.88 -1.24 -2.70
N HIS A 344 4.80 -0.68 -3.46
CA HIS A 344 6.18 -1.02 -3.65
C HIS A 344 7.02 -0.43 -2.51
N PRO A 345 8.01 -1.19 -2.02
CA PRO A 345 8.95 -0.67 -1.04
C PRO A 345 9.75 0.52 -1.62
N PRO A 346 10.32 1.38 -0.75
CA PRO A 346 11.18 2.47 -1.19
C PRO A 346 12.30 1.98 -2.10
N VAL A 347 12.63 2.76 -3.14
CA VAL A 347 13.76 2.42 -4.01
C VAL A 347 15.06 2.54 -3.20
N ARG A 348 15.90 1.51 -3.28
CA ARG A 348 17.23 1.47 -2.64
C ARG A 348 18.35 1.29 -3.65
N ALA A 349 18.03 0.84 -4.86
CA ALA A 349 18.99 0.71 -5.96
C ALA A 349 18.37 1.12 -7.30
N CYS A 350 19.16 1.81 -8.13
CA CYS A 350 18.84 2.10 -9.52
C CYS A 350 19.83 1.36 -10.44
N ILE A 351 19.32 0.63 -11.42
CA ILE A 351 20.15 -0.14 -12.36
C ILE A 351 19.86 0.36 -13.78
N PHE A 352 20.91 0.75 -14.50
CA PHE A 352 20.79 1.42 -15.79
C PHE A 352 21.19 0.50 -16.92
N ASP A 353 20.41 0.49 -18.01
CA ASP A 353 21.00 0.23 -19.31
C ASP A 353 21.87 1.41 -19.77
N MET A 354 22.67 1.21 -20.81
CA MET A 354 23.55 2.23 -21.36
C MET A 354 23.10 2.74 -22.73
N ASP A 355 22.76 1.82 -23.63
CA ASP A 355 22.57 2.08 -25.06
C ASP A 355 21.12 2.46 -25.31
N GLY A 356 20.88 3.53 -26.05
CA GLY A 356 19.53 4.07 -26.26
C GLY A 356 18.94 4.75 -25.01
N LEU A 357 19.52 4.53 -23.82
CA LEU A 357 19.17 5.20 -22.58
C LEU A 357 20.19 6.27 -22.18
N LEU A 358 21.32 5.90 -21.56
CA LEU A 358 22.30 6.91 -21.08
C LEU A 358 22.99 7.60 -22.25
N LEU A 359 23.09 6.92 -23.38
CA LEU A 359 23.67 7.38 -24.63
C LEU A 359 22.63 7.23 -25.74
N ASN A 360 22.40 8.28 -26.52
CA ASN A 360 21.59 8.14 -27.73
C ASN A 360 22.37 7.40 -28.83
N THR A 361 22.48 6.08 -28.70
CA THR A 361 23.11 5.20 -29.68
C THR A 361 22.14 4.74 -30.75
N GLU A 362 20.84 4.77 -30.50
CA GLU A 362 19.83 4.22 -31.40
C GLU A 362 19.66 5.03 -32.69
N ASP A 363 19.73 6.36 -32.61
CA ASP A 363 19.74 7.20 -33.80
C ASP A 363 21.00 6.99 -34.62
N ILE A 364 22.14 6.85 -33.95
CA ILE A 364 23.43 6.64 -34.60
C ILE A 364 23.49 5.28 -35.29
N TYR A 365 23.07 4.23 -34.61
CA TYR A 365 23.02 2.88 -35.18
C TYR A 365 22.10 2.82 -36.40
N THR A 366 20.97 3.53 -36.34
CA THR A 366 20.04 3.65 -37.47
C THR A 366 20.68 4.41 -38.62
N GLN A 367 21.29 5.56 -38.35
CA GLN A 367 21.95 6.37 -39.37
C GLN A 367 23.10 5.61 -40.05
N CYS A 368 23.92 4.90 -39.27
CA CYS A 368 25.00 4.07 -39.80
C CYS A 368 24.46 2.96 -40.71
N ALA A 369 23.40 2.26 -40.28
CA ALA A 369 22.75 1.23 -41.09
C ALA A 369 22.13 1.83 -42.37
N ASP A 370 21.43 2.95 -42.26
CA ASP A 370 20.78 3.65 -43.37
C ASP A 370 21.78 4.14 -44.41
N ASN A 371 22.95 4.61 -43.99
CA ASN A 371 24.02 5.02 -44.91
C ASN A 371 24.50 3.84 -45.76
N VAL A 372 24.70 2.67 -45.15
CA VAL A 372 25.09 1.44 -45.87
C VAL A 372 23.93 0.93 -46.74
N LEU A 373 22.69 0.90 -46.23
CA LEU A 373 21.51 0.51 -46.98
C LEU A 373 21.32 1.37 -48.23
N THR A 374 21.39 2.69 -48.07
CA THR A 374 21.23 3.66 -49.17
C THR A 374 22.33 3.51 -50.20
N LYS A 375 23.59 3.29 -49.77
CA LYS A 375 24.73 3.04 -50.67
C LYS A 375 24.48 1.85 -51.61
N TYR A 376 23.76 0.85 -51.16
CA TYR A 376 23.40 -0.35 -51.94
C TYR A 376 21.97 -0.32 -52.50
N GLY A 377 21.34 0.86 -52.58
CA GLY A 377 20.03 1.02 -53.21
C GLY A 377 18.86 0.42 -52.44
N ARG A 378 19.02 0.18 -51.13
CA ARG A 378 17.96 -0.30 -50.24
C ARG A 378 17.29 0.86 -49.51
N PRO A 379 16.00 0.75 -49.17
CA PRO A 379 15.31 1.76 -48.37
C PRO A 379 15.91 1.84 -46.97
N ARG A 380 15.65 2.96 -46.30
CA ARG A 380 15.99 3.16 -44.88
C ARG A 380 15.30 2.11 -44.00
N LEU A 381 15.91 1.78 -42.87
CA LEU A 381 15.46 0.77 -41.93
C LEU A 381 14.10 1.15 -41.33
N PRO A 382 13.01 0.42 -41.64
CA PRO A 382 11.71 0.71 -41.08
C PRO A 382 11.64 0.32 -39.61
N TRP A 383 10.82 1.04 -38.84
CA TRP A 383 10.63 0.81 -37.41
C TRP A 383 10.15 -0.60 -37.06
N SER A 384 9.30 -1.20 -37.90
CA SER A 384 8.83 -2.58 -37.73
C SER A 384 9.94 -3.64 -37.78
N VAL A 385 11.08 -3.31 -38.40
CA VAL A 385 12.30 -4.14 -38.38
C VAL A 385 13.21 -3.69 -37.25
N LYS A 386 13.48 -2.38 -37.14
CA LYS A 386 14.35 -1.82 -36.08
C LYS A 386 13.93 -2.26 -34.68
N ALA A 387 12.62 -2.22 -34.38
CA ALA A 387 12.07 -2.61 -33.09
C ALA A 387 12.37 -4.07 -32.69
N LYS A 388 12.62 -4.96 -33.67
CA LYS A 388 13.01 -6.37 -33.43
C LYS A 388 14.51 -6.54 -33.19
N LEU A 389 15.30 -5.53 -33.54
CA LEU A 389 16.76 -5.55 -33.40
C LEU A 389 17.18 -4.92 -32.05
N MET A 390 16.46 -3.89 -31.59
CA MET A 390 16.79 -3.17 -30.35
C MET A 390 16.86 -4.07 -29.11
N GLY A 391 17.91 -3.90 -28.30
CA GLY A 391 18.13 -4.65 -27.05
C GLY A 391 18.56 -6.12 -27.23
N VAL A 392 18.69 -6.61 -28.47
CA VAL A 392 19.11 -7.99 -28.77
C VAL A 392 20.59 -8.02 -29.18
N PRO A 393 21.47 -8.76 -28.46
CA PRO A 393 22.89 -8.84 -28.81
C PRO A 393 23.13 -9.30 -30.26
N GLY A 394 23.95 -8.56 -31.00
CA GLY A 394 24.37 -8.91 -32.37
C GLY A 394 23.28 -8.83 -33.46
N SER A 395 22.06 -8.40 -33.12
CA SER A 395 20.91 -8.40 -34.03
C SER A 395 21.06 -7.45 -35.23
N SER A 396 21.81 -6.35 -35.07
CA SER A 396 22.07 -5.36 -36.12
C SER A 396 22.83 -5.92 -37.32
N ASN A 397 23.40 -7.14 -37.20
CA ASN A 397 24.00 -7.92 -38.28
C ASN A 397 23.46 -9.37 -38.33
N GLY A 398 22.29 -9.61 -37.71
CA GLY A 398 21.65 -10.91 -37.59
C GLY A 398 20.73 -11.27 -38.75
N ASP A 399 20.11 -12.44 -38.66
CA ASP A 399 19.26 -13.00 -39.73
C ASP A 399 18.08 -12.08 -40.06
N VAL A 400 17.36 -11.58 -39.06
CA VAL A 400 16.22 -10.68 -39.22
C VAL A 400 16.57 -9.43 -40.04
N PHE A 401 17.74 -8.84 -39.79
CA PHE A 401 18.21 -7.68 -40.55
C PHE A 401 18.52 -8.07 -41.99
N HIS A 402 19.34 -9.11 -42.22
CA HIS A 402 19.78 -9.50 -43.56
C HIS A 402 18.66 -10.05 -44.45
N GLU A 403 17.70 -10.77 -43.87
CA GLU A 403 16.50 -11.24 -44.56
C GLU A 403 15.65 -10.09 -45.10
N TRP A 404 15.53 -8.99 -44.36
CA TRP A 404 14.84 -7.79 -44.82
C TRP A 404 15.73 -6.94 -45.77
N ALA A 405 16.98 -6.73 -45.37
CA ALA A 405 17.90 -5.82 -46.03
C ALA A 405 18.25 -6.30 -47.44
N GLN A 406 18.34 -7.62 -47.69
CA GLN A 406 18.62 -8.21 -49.01
C GLN A 406 19.78 -7.49 -49.72
N LEU A 407 20.85 -7.22 -48.98
CA LEU A 407 22.01 -6.50 -49.49
C LEU A 407 22.84 -7.40 -50.42
N PRO A 408 23.46 -6.85 -51.48
CA PRO A 408 24.32 -7.61 -52.38
C PRO A 408 25.70 -7.91 -51.79
N ILE A 409 25.96 -7.54 -50.53
CA ILE A 409 27.20 -7.75 -49.80
C ILE A 409 27.03 -8.76 -48.67
N GLY A 410 28.08 -9.49 -48.34
CA GLY A 410 28.08 -10.42 -47.20
C GLY A 410 28.09 -9.72 -45.83
N ARG A 411 27.73 -10.46 -44.78
CA ARG A 411 27.63 -9.95 -43.39
C ARG A 411 28.91 -9.32 -42.87
N GLU A 412 30.06 -9.89 -43.18
CA GLU A 412 31.37 -9.36 -42.77
C GLU A 412 31.64 -7.99 -43.40
N GLN A 413 31.31 -7.83 -44.69
CA GLN A 413 31.45 -6.56 -45.37
C GLN A 413 30.48 -5.51 -44.82
N PHE A 414 29.22 -5.90 -44.56
CA PHE A 414 28.25 -4.99 -43.94
C PHE A 414 28.71 -4.53 -42.56
N LYS A 415 29.14 -5.46 -41.69
CA LYS A 415 29.68 -5.17 -40.36
C LYS A 415 30.85 -4.20 -40.43
N LYS A 416 31.77 -4.41 -41.38
CA LYS A 416 32.91 -3.51 -41.59
C LYS A 416 32.46 -2.10 -41.97
N GLU A 417 31.61 -1.96 -42.98
CA GLU A 417 31.14 -0.65 -43.44
C GLU A 417 30.29 0.08 -42.39
N GLN A 418 29.45 -0.65 -41.66
CA GLN A 418 28.68 -0.10 -40.56
C GLN A 418 29.59 0.40 -39.42
N ASN A 419 30.64 -0.34 -39.08
CA ASN A 419 31.63 0.07 -38.08
C ASN A 419 32.40 1.32 -38.51
N GLU A 420 32.74 1.45 -39.80
CA GLU A 420 33.38 2.66 -40.35
C GLU A 420 32.45 3.89 -40.20
N GLN A 421 31.14 3.73 -40.41
CA GLN A 421 30.16 4.80 -40.18
C GLN A 421 30.04 5.17 -38.69
N GLN A 422 30.06 4.18 -37.79
CA GLN A 422 29.98 4.41 -36.34
C GLN A 422 31.18 5.18 -35.79
N GLN A 423 32.33 5.17 -36.48
CA GLN A 423 33.50 5.97 -36.09
C GLN A 423 33.30 7.48 -36.35
N LEU A 424 32.33 7.85 -37.20
CA LEU A 424 32.08 9.22 -37.63
C LEU A 424 30.95 9.90 -36.85
N LEU A 425 30.16 9.14 -36.08
CA LEU A 425 28.93 9.58 -35.42
C LEU A 425 29.00 9.32 -33.91
N PHE A 426 28.34 10.19 -33.15
CA PHE A 426 28.70 10.44 -31.76
C PHE A 426 27.48 10.62 -30.88
N ALA A 427 27.33 9.77 -29.86
CA ALA A 427 26.17 9.77 -28.97
C ALA A 427 26.26 10.90 -27.96
N GLU A 428 25.14 11.59 -27.76
CA GLU A 428 24.93 12.56 -26.68
C GLU A 428 24.44 11.84 -25.42
N SER A 429 24.80 12.37 -24.25
CA SER A 429 24.40 11.82 -22.95
C SER A 429 23.07 12.42 -22.47
N LEU A 430 22.16 11.58 -21.96
CA LEU A 430 20.89 12.08 -21.38
C LEU A 430 21.07 12.65 -19.95
N PRO A 431 20.30 13.69 -19.56
CA PRO A 431 20.43 14.33 -18.27
C PRO A 431 19.73 13.54 -17.15
N LEU A 432 20.51 12.88 -16.27
CA LEU A 432 20.00 12.27 -15.02
C LEU A 432 20.94 12.54 -13.84
N HIS A 433 20.39 12.99 -12.70
CA HIS A 433 21.16 13.45 -11.54
C HIS A 433 20.93 12.56 -10.31
N LEU A 434 21.78 11.54 -10.15
CA LEU A 434 21.69 10.60 -9.00
C LEU A 434 22.91 10.62 -8.08
N LYS A 435 23.93 11.42 -8.39
CA LYS A 435 25.15 11.51 -7.58
C LYS A 435 24.83 12.02 -6.18
N GLY A 436 24.78 11.13 -5.18
CA GLY A 436 24.46 11.48 -3.79
C GLY A 436 22.97 11.48 -3.47
N ALA A 437 22.13 10.87 -4.34
CA ALA A 437 20.72 10.70 -4.08
C ALA A 437 20.47 9.77 -2.88
N GLN A 438 19.43 10.06 -2.11
CA GLN A 438 19.01 9.27 -0.95
C GLN A 438 17.55 8.85 -1.08
N ASN A 439 17.15 7.79 -0.39
CA ASN A 439 15.75 7.47 -0.23
C ASN A 439 15.10 8.30 0.89
N ASP A 440 13.77 8.20 1.05
CA ASP A 440 13.01 8.82 2.14
C ASP A 440 13.53 8.54 3.56
N SER A 441 14.35 7.49 3.74
CA SER A 441 14.98 7.12 5.02
C SER A 441 16.43 7.61 5.14
N HIS A 442 16.84 8.54 4.28
CA HIS A 442 18.20 9.09 4.22
C HIS A 442 19.29 8.05 3.95
N GLN A 443 18.94 6.91 3.35
CA GLN A 443 19.90 5.91 2.90
C GLN A 443 20.34 6.23 1.47
N PRO A 444 21.63 6.04 1.12
CA PRO A 444 22.10 6.26 -0.24
C PRO A 444 21.39 5.33 -1.23
N ILE A 445 21.08 5.86 -2.42
CA ILE A 445 20.63 5.05 -3.56
C ILE A 445 21.86 4.41 -4.20
N GLU A 446 21.90 3.08 -4.19
CA GLU A 446 22.97 2.33 -4.85
C GLU A 446 22.76 2.35 -6.38
N ILE A 447 23.84 2.40 -7.14
CA ILE A 447 23.78 2.40 -8.60
C ILE A 447 24.64 1.30 -9.22
N ALA A 448 24.14 0.74 -10.32
CA ALA A 448 24.83 -0.25 -11.15
C ALA A 448 24.49 -0.05 -12.63
N LEU A 449 25.35 -0.59 -13.50
CA LEU A 449 25.15 -0.64 -14.95
C LEU A 449 24.90 -2.10 -15.35
N ALA A 450 23.93 -2.34 -16.21
CA ALA A 450 23.67 -3.63 -16.84
C ALA A 450 23.36 -3.42 -18.32
N THR A 451 24.37 -3.58 -19.18
CA THR A 451 24.28 -3.28 -20.62
C THR A 451 24.62 -4.50 -21.47
N SER A 452 23.92 -4.68 -22.58
CA SER A 452 24.24 -5.70 -23.59
C SER A 452 25.49 -5.37 -24.43
N SER A 453 26.12 -4.19 -24.23
CA SER A 453 27.40 -3.85 -24.86
C SER A 453 28.55 -4.68 -24.32
N GLU A 454 29.29 -5.32 -25.23
CA GLU A 454 30.57 -5.98 -24.93
C GLU A 454 31.66 -4.97 -24.53
N GLY A 455 32.67 -5.41 -23.77
CA GLY A 455 33.75 -4.57 -23.22
C GLY A 455 34.41 -3.65 -24.23
N TYR A 456 34.75 -4.16 -25.41
CA TYR A 456 35.34 -3.37 -26.48
C TYR A 456 34.47 -2.16 -26.91
N ASN A 457 33.16 -2.37 -27.04
CA ASN A 457 32.23 -1.32 -27.42
C ASN A 457 31.94 -0.37 -26.26
N TYR A 458 31.87 -0.90 -25.05
CA TYR A 458 31.72 -0.12 -23.82
C TYR A 458 32.88 0.86 -23.65
N ASP A 459 34.13 0.40 -23.72
CA ASP A 459 35.32 1.25 -23.49
C ASP A 459 35.36 2.41 -24.49
N ARG A 460 35.06 2.13 -25.76
CA ARG A 460 35.01 3.16 -26.80
C ARG A 460 33.99 4.25 -26.47
N LYS A 461 32.82 3.88 -25.94
CA LYS A 461 31.76 4.82 -25.51
C LYS A 461 32.14 5.55 -24.22
N ALA A 462 32.78 4.85 -23.28
CA ALA A 462 33.10 5.34 -21.94
C ALA A 462 34.23 6.38 -21.88
N THR A 463 35.05 6.51 -22.94
CA THR A 463 36.20 7.44 -22.99
C THR A 463 35.84 8.92 -23.13
N ARG A 464 34.58 9.25 -23.43
CA ARG A 464 34.13 10.64 -23.68
C ARG A 464 33.89 11.41 -22.39
N PRO A 465 34.26 12.70 -22.28
CA PRO A 465 34.14 13.46 -21.03
C PRO A 465 32.73 13.44 -20.41
N GLU A 466 31.69 13.60 -21.23
CA GLU A 466 30.29 13.66 -20.80
C GLU A 466 29.79 12.30 -20.31
N THR A 467 30.07 11.23 -21.06
CA THR A 467 29.75 9.85 -20.71
C THR A 467 30.53 9.37 -19.50
N LYS A 468 31.83 9.67 -19.46
CA LYS A 468 32.74 9.32 -18.37
C LYS A 468 32.29 9.91 -17.04
N LYS A 469 31.77 11.13 -17.04
CA LYS A 469 31.26 11.79 -15.83
C LYS A 469 30.16 10.99 -15.13
N PHE A 470 29.26 10.35 -15.88
CA PHE A 470 28.22 9.49 -15.31
C PHE A 470 28.76 8.11 -14.96
N LEU A 471 29.51 7.47 -15.86
CA LEU A 471 30.04 6.12 -15.64
C LEU A 471 31.02 6.07 -14.46
N ASP A 472 31.79 7.12 -14.21
CA ASP A 472 32.68 7.25 -13.04
C ASP A 472 31.92 7.22 -11.70
N LEU A 473 30.60 7.48 -11.70
CA LEU A 473 29.77 7.34 -10.51
C LEU A 473 29.50 5.86 -10.17
N ILE A 474 29.52 4.98 -11.17
CA ILE A 474 29.23 3.56 -11.02
C ILE A 474 30.54 2.80 -10.78
N PRO A 475 30.72 2.16 -9.61
CA PRO A 475 31.90 1.33 -9.33
C PRO A 475 32.12 0.27 -10.41
N GLU A 476 33.37 0.02 -10.79
CA GLU A 476 33.73 -0.89 -11.90
C GLU A 476 33.15 -2.29 -11.72
N ASN A 477 33.19 -2.83 -10.49
CA ASN A 477 32.62 -4.14 -10.20
C ASN A 477 31.09 -4.21 -10.37
N ARG A 478 30.39 -3.07 -10.34
CA ARG A 478 28.94 -2.94 -10.54
C ARG A 478 28.56 -2.63 -11.99
N ARG A 479 29.50 -2.78 -12.93
CA ARG A 479 29.26 -2.63 -14.37
C ARG A 479 29.20 -4.02 -15.00
N ILE A 480 28.00 -4.47 -15.32
CA ILE A 480 27.76 -5.76 -15.97
C ILE A 480 27.66 -5.52 -17.48
N LEU A 481 28.62 -6.06 -18.22
CA LEU A 481 28.73 -5.90 -19.67
C LEU A 481 28.20 -7.14 -20.40
N GLY A 482 27.99 -7.04 -21.72
CA GLY A 482 27.39 -8.09 -22.54
C GLY A 482 28.22 -9.36 -22.64
N ASP A 483 29.53 -9.25 -22.44
CA ASP A 483 30.53 -10.33 -22.41
C ASP A 483 31.02 -10.66 -20.98
N ASP A 484 30.27 -10.24 -19.95
CA ASP A 484 30.61 -10.56 -18.56
C ASP A 484 30.53 -12.08 -18.32
N PRO A 485 31.64 -12.74 -17.95
CA PRO A 485 31.69 -14.21 -17.82
C PRO A 485 30.83 -14.76 -16.69
N ARG A 486 30.30 -13.89 -15.81
CA ARG A 486 29.37 -14.26 -14.73
C ARG A 486 27.93 -14.44 -15.23
N VAL A 487 27.60 -13.92 -16.41
CA VAL A 487 26.31 -14.12 -17.08
C VAL A 487 26.41 -15.38 -17.94
N LYS A 488 25.48 -16.33 -17.75
CA LYS A 488 25.50 -17.59 -18.51
C LYS A 488 25.28 -17.33 -20.01
N ASP A 489 25.96 -18.09 -20.85
CA ASP A 489 25.77 -18.05 -22.31
C ASP A 489 24.28 -18.16 -22.69
N GLY A 490 23.83 -17.26 -23.55
CA GLY A 490 22.43 -17.20 -24.00
C GLY A 490 21.45 -16.64 -22.96
N ARG A 491 21.92 -16.16 -21.81
CA ARG A 491 21.08 -15.54 -20.76
C ARG A 491 21.30 -14.03 -20.60
N GLY A 492 21.65 -13.35 -21.69
CA GLY A 492 21.48 -11.90 -21.80
C GLY A 492 20.00 -11.50 -21.83
N LYS A 493 19.71 -10.20 -21.88
CA LYS A 493 18.33 -9.67 -22.00
C LYS A 493 17.62 -10.35 -23.19
N PRO A 494 16.38 -10.86 -23.06
CA PRO A 494 15.41 -10.58 -21.99
C PRO A 494 15.48 -11.48 -20.74
N ALA A 495 16.50 -12.34 -20.59
CA ALA A 495 16.67 -13.07 -19.34
C ALA A 495 17.06 -12.11 -18.18
N PRO A 496 16.66 -12.40 -16.93
CA PRO A 496 16.86 -11.48 -15.80
C PRO A 496 18.30 -11.41 -15.28
N ASP A 497 19.19 -12.29 -15.76
CA ASP A 497 20.48 -12.60 -15.15
C ASP A 497 21.39 -11.38 -15.00
N MET A 498 21.44 -10.49 -15.99
CA MET A 498 22.27 -9.28 -15.91
C MET A 498 21.82 -8.34 -14.77
N TYR A 499 20.50 -8.17 -14.60
CA TYR A 499 19.95 -7.35 -13.52
C TYR A 499 20.12 -8.00 -12.15
N LEU A 500 19.91 -9.33 -12.06
CA LEU A 500 20.14 -10.08 -10.83
C LEU A 500 21.60 -10.04 -10.40
N LEU A 501 22.54 -10.17 -11.34
CA LEU A 501 23.98 -10.05 -11.08
C LEU A 501 24.38 -8.63 -10.66
N ALA A 502 23.79 -7.61 -11.27
CA ALA A 502 23.99 -6.22 -10.84
C ALA A 502 23.53 -6.02 -9.38
N LEU A 503 22.35 -6.54 -9.01
CA LEU A 503 21.85 -6.52 -7.62
C LEU A 503 22.75 -7.32 -6.67
N GLU A 504 23.21 -8.49 -7.08
CA GLU A 504 24.15 -9.31 -6.30
C GLU A 504 25.44 -8.54 -6.00
N THR A 505 25.99 -7.86 -7.01
CA THR A 505 27.22 -7.08 -6.85
C THR A 505 27.01 -5.83 -5.98
N ILE A 506 25.84 -5.18 -6.07
CA ILE A 506 25.47 -4.14 -5.10
C ILE A 506 25.48 -4.73 -3.69
N ASN A 507 24.74 -5.83 -3.48
CA ASN A 507 24.58 -6.45 -2.18
C ASN A 507 25.89 -6.98 -1.57
N SER A 508 26.84 -7.44 -2.38
CA SER A 508 28.15 -7.91 -1.89
C SER A 508 29.04 -6.77 -1.39
N THR A 509 28.79 -5.54 -1.86
CA THR A 509 29.53 -4.34 -1.42
C THR A 509 28.88 -3.58 -0.25
N LEU A 510 27.66 -3.96 0.15
CA LEU A 510 27.00 -3.36 1.31
C LEU A 510 27.64 -3.83 2.63
N PRO A 511 27.66 -2.99 3.68
CA PRO A 511 28.10 -3.39 5.02
C PRO A 511 27.36 -4.65 5.51
N GLU A 512 28.04 -5.54 6.25
CA GLU A 512 27.40 -6.76 6.78
C GLU A 512 26.20 -6.46 7.68
N SER A 513 26.21 -5.33 8.38
CA SER A 513 25.13 -4.86 9.25
C SER A 513 23.94 -4.28 8.47
N ALA A 514 24.10 -3.98 7.18
CA ALA A 514 23.05 -3.39 6.35
C ALA A 514 22.14 -4.49 5.77
N PRO A 515 20.80 -4.30 5.80
CA PRO A 515 19.89 -5.25 5.17
C PRO A 515 20.14 -5.29 3.66
N LYS A 516 20.23 -6.51 3.11
CA LYS A 516 20.35 -6.71 1.66
C LYS A 516 19.16 -6.10 0.93
N ILE A 517 19.43 -5.53 -0.24
CA ILE A 517 18.44 -4.94 -1.14
C ILE A 517 17.74 -6.09 -1.88
N LYS A 518 16.41 -6.07 -1.89
CA LYS A 518 15.56 -7.04 -2.58
C LYS A 518 15.26 -6.56 -4.01
N PRO A 519 14.94 -7.46 -4.96
CA PRO A 519 14.63 -7.05 -6.33
C PRO A 519 13.50 -6.02 -6.45
N ASN A 520 12.45 -6.12 -5.62
CA ASN A 520 11.34 -5.17 -5.63
C ASN A 520 11.69 -3.77 -5.07
N GLU A 521 12.88 -3.60 -4.47
CA GLU A 521 13.46 -2.32 -4.05
C GLU A 521 14.38 -1.72 -5.13
N CYS A 522 14.54 -2.40 -6.27
CA CYS A 522 15.32 -1.94 -7.42
C CYS A 522 14.45 -1.25 -8.46
N LEU A 523 14.98 -0.19 -9.06
CA LEU A 523 14.40 0.51 -10.20
C LEU A 523 15.33 0.39 -11.42
N VAL A 524 14.87 -0.33 -12.43
CA VAL A 524 15.56 -0.50 -13.72
C VAL A 524 15.17 0.65 -14.65
N PHE A 525 16.15 1.21 -15.35
CA PHE A 525 15.91 2.16 -16.43
C PHE A 525 16.34 1.54 -17.75
N GLU A 526 15.46 1.58 -18.75
CA GLU A 526 15.61 0.86 -20.01
C GLU A 526 14.92 1.58 -21.16
N ASP A 527 15.46 1.47 -22.37
CA ASP A 527 14.86 1.98 -23.61
C ASP A 527 14.21 0.84 -24.44
N SER A 528 14.71 -0.38 -24.27
CA SER A 528 14.39 -1.51 -25.14
C SER A 528 13.31 -2.41 -24.55
N VAL A 529 12.46 -3.00 -25.41
CA VAL A 529 11.42 -3.95 -24.97
C VAL A 529 12.02 -5.20 -24.29
N PRO A 530 13.08 -5.85 -24.83
CA PRO A 530 13.70 -6.99 -24.15
C PRO A 530 14.32 -6.62 -22.80
N GLY A 531 14.84 -5.40 -22.67
CA GLY A 531 15.42 -4.92 -21.42
C GLY A 531 14.37 -4.67 -20.33
N VAL A 532 13.24 -4.05 -20.69
CA VAL A 532 12.09 -3.95 -19.77
C VAL A 532 11.69 -5.34 -19.31
N GLU A 533 11.48 -6.28 -20.23
CA GLU A 533 11.11 -7.66 -19.89
C GLU A 533 12.12 -8.32 -18.93
N ALA A 534 13.42 -8.16 -19.15
CA ALA A 534 14.46 -8.65 -18.24
C ALA A 534 14.33 -8.05 -16.83
N GLY A 535 14.10 -6.74 -16.72
CA GLY A 535 13.86 -6.08 -15.43
C GLY A 535 12.61 -6.62 -14.71
N ARG A 536 11.53 -6.86 -15.47
CA ARG A 536 10.30 -7.46 -14.93
C ARG A 536 10.53 -8.89 -14.45
N ARG A 537 11.20 -9.72 -15.25
CA ARG A 537 11.56 -11.11 -14.91
C ARG A 537 12.47 -11.19 -13.68
N ALA A 538 13.32 -10.18 -13.47
CA ALA A 538 14.15 -10.08 -12.27
C ALA A 538 13.34 -9.73 -11.00
N GLY A 539 12.03 -9.47 -11.11
CA GLY A 539 11.19 -9.02 -10.02
C GLY A 539 11.40 -7.54 -9.65
N MET A 540 12.01 -6.76 -10.54
CA MET A 540 12.33 -5.35 -10.31
C MET A 540 11.26 -4.43 -10.88
N ARG A 541 11.26 -3.18 -10.41
CA ARG A 541 10.48 -2.11 -11.04
C ARG A 541 11.21 -1.63 -12.29
N ALA A 542 10.49 -1.16 -13.30
CA ALA A 542 11.09 -0.67 -14.54
C ALA A 542 10.53 0.69 -14.96
N VAL A 543 11.40 1.56 -15.45
CA VAL A 543 11.04 2.78 -16.17
C VAL A 543 11.47 2.56 -17.61
N TRP A 544 10.50 2.57 -18.51
CA TRP A 544 10.71 2.42 -19.93
C TRP A 544 10.78 3.81 -20.59
N ILE A 545 11.93 4.14 -21.19
CA ILE A 545 12.20 5.40 -21.87
C ILE A 545 12.54 5.10 -23.33
N PRO A 546 11.55 4.68 -24.14
CA PRO A 546 11.79 4.30 -25.53
C PRO A 546 12.09 5.51 -26.40
N HIS A 547 12.89 5.28 -27.44
CA HIS A 547 12.93 6.18 -28.59
C HIS A 547 11.51 6.38 -29.17
N GLU A 548 11.17 7.59 -29.63
CA GLU A 548 9.82 7.96 -30.10
C GLU A 548 9.25 6.99 -31.15
N GLY A 549 10.07 6.60 -32.13
CA GLY A 549 9.68 5.63 -33.14
C GLY A 549 9.44 4.21 -32.62
N LEU A 550 10.11 3.79 -31.54
CA LEU A 550 9.81 2.52 -30.87
C LEU A 550 8.48 2.63 -30.12
N ALA A 551 8.24 3.74 -29.43
CA ALA A 551 6.96 4.01 -28.77
C ALA A 551 5.79 3.99 -29.78
N ALA A 552 6.00 4.57 -30.97
CA ALA A 552 5.00 4.57 -32.05
C ALA A 552 4.66 3.15 -32.55
N GLU A 553 5.66 2.26 -32.68
CA GLU A 553 5.46 0.87 -33.09
C GLU A 553 4.64 0.06 -32.07
N TYR A 554 4.77 0.38 -30.78
CA TYR A 554 4.05 -0.27 -29.69
C TYR A 554 2.79 0.47 -29.22
N LYS A 555 2.32 1.46 -29.99
CA LYS A 555 1.11 2.22 -29.66
C LYS A 555 -0.10 1.29 -29.49
N GLY A 556 -0.76 1.36 -28.33
CA GLY A 556 -1.87 0.47 -27.94
C GLY A 556 -1.45 -0.87 -27.34
N ARG A 557 -0.14 -1.17 -27.26
CA ARG A 557 0.45 -2.37 -26.64
C ARG A 557 1.44 -2.02 -25.53
N GLU A 558 1.45 -0.78 -25.05
CA GLU A 558 2.36 -0.28 -24.02
C GLU A 558 2.25 -1.13 -22.75
N LYS A 559 1.03 -1.50 -22.36
CA LYS A 559 0.79 -2.35 -21.18
C LYS A 559 1.46 -3.72 -21.27
N GLU A 560 1.55 -4.28 -22.47
CA GLU A 560 2.24 -5.56 -22.69
C GLU A 560 3.75 -5.39 -22.51
N VAL A 561 4.33 -4.29 -23.01
CA VAL A 561 5.74 -3.94 -22.79
C VAL A 561 6.03 -3.79 -21.31
N LEU A 562 5.22 -3.00 -20.60
CA LEU A 562 5.40 -2.73 -19.17
C LEU A 562 5.25 -3.99 -18.30
N ALA A 563 4.44 -4.96 -18.74
CA ALA A 563 4.35 -6.26 -18.07
C ALA A 563 5.48 -7.25 -18.46
N GLY A 564 6.30 -6.93 -19.47
CA GLY A 564 7.27 -7.85 -20.06
C GLY A 564 6.62 -8.98 -20.87
N ARG A 565 5.41 -8.76 -21.41
CA ARG A 565 4.56 -9.79 -22.04
C ARG A 565 4.41 -9.64 -23.55
N THR A 566 5.37 -9.00 -24.22
CA THR A 566 5.28 -8.79 -25.68
C THR A 566 5.50 -10.08 -26.48
N GLY A 567 6.08 -11.11 -25.86
CA GLY A 567 6.27 -12.43 -26.45
C GLY A 567 7.31 -12.47 -27.57
N LEU A 568 8.21 -11.47 -27.63
CA LEU A 568 9.23 -11.35 -28.66
C LEU A 568 10.27 -12.49 -28.60
N VAL A 569 10.62 -12.93 -27.40
CA VAL A 569 11.63 -13.97 -27.18
C VAL A 569 11.08 -14.99 -26.19
N LYS A 570 10.96 -16.25 -26.59
CA LYS A 570 10.54 -17.33 -25.69
C LYS A 570 11.74 -17.83 -24.89
N ILE A 571 11.76 -17.56 -23.59
CA ILE A 571 12.84 -17.97 -22.68
C ILE A 571 12.44 -19.20 -21.83
N GLY A 572 11.16 -19.58 -21.84
CA GLY A 572 10.65 -20.80 -21.18
C GLY A 572 10.14 -20.62 -19.75
N ASP A 573 10.52 -19.53 -19.06
CA ASP A 573 10.15 -19.24 -17.67
C ASP A 573 9.04 -18.16 -17.56
N GLU A 574 7.87 -18.42 -18.15
CA GLU A 574 6.79 -17.43 -18.29
C GLU A 574 6.12 -17.00 -16.97
N HIS A 575 6.36 -17.73 -15.87
CA HIS A 575 5.87 -17.38 -14.53
C HIS A 575 6.52 -16.13 -13.93
N GLN A 576 7.66 -15.71 -14.48
CA GLN A 576 8.44 -14.54 -14.02
C GLN A 576 7.91 -13.21 -14.58
N LEU A 577 6.95 -13.25 -15.52
CA LEU A 577 6.42 -12.06 -16.17
C LEU A 577 5.50 -11.27 -15.23
N GLY A 578 5.57 -9.93 -15.33
CA GLY A 578 4.71 -9.01 -14.58
C GLY A 578 3.23 -9.17 -14.96
N GLN A 579 2.32 -8.49 -14.26
CA GLN A 579 0.92 -8.44 -14.65
C GLN A 579 0.63 -7.13 -15.40
N LEU A 580 -0.37 -7.14 -16.28
CA LEU A 580 -0.84 -5.90 -16.91
C LEU A 580 -1.36 -4.95 -15.81
N ASP A 581 -1.02 -3.67 -15.92
CA ASP A 581 -1.46 -2.62 -14.99
C ASP A 581 -1.09 -2.84 -13.50
N ASP A 582 0.00 -3.57 -13.22
CA ASP A 582 0.42 -3.87 -11.84
C ASP A 582 1.17 -2.74 -11.12
N GLY A 583 1.34 -1.59 -11.79
CA GLY A 583 2.00 -0.39 -11.27
C GLY A 583 3.52 -0.50 -11.14
N ARG A 584 4.11 -1.66 -11.42
CA ARG A 584 5.54 -1.90 -11.20
C ARG A 584 6.41 -1.52 -12.40
N ALA A 585 5.82 -1.01 -13.48
CA ALA A 585 6.57 -0.39 -14.56
C ALA A 585 5.78 0.75 -15.18
N GLU A 586 6.48 1.77 -15.68
CA GLU A 586 5.86 2.88 -16.39
C GLU A 586 6.70 3.34 -17.58
N GLN A 587 6.05 4.07 -18.49
CA GLN A 587 6.71 4.70 -19.62
C GLN A 587 6.93 6.19 -19.33
N LEU A 588 8.14 6.70 -19.60
CA LEU A 588 8.45 8.13 -19.65
C LEU A 588 8.94 8.49 -21.05
N ALA A 589 8.70 9.73 -21.48
CA ALA A 589 9.18 10.22 -22.77
C ALA A 589 10.68 10.56 -22.74
N SER A 590 11.20 10.98 -21.58
CA SER A 590 12.61 11.30 -21.37
C SER A 590 12.99 11.17 -19.90
N LEU A 591 14.29 11.30 -19.61
CA LEU A 591 14.82 11.43 -18.24
C LEU A 591 14.83 12.89 -17.74
N GLU A 592 14.46 13.85 -18.59
CA GLU A 592 14.31 15.25 -18.18
C GLU A 592 13.14 15.36 -17.19
N ASP A 593 13.34 16.14 -16.12
CA ASP A 593 12.37 16.31 -15.04
C ASP A 593 11.86 15.00 -14.41
N PHE A 594 12.74 13.98 -14.36
CA PHE A 594 12.42 12.68 -13.76
C PHE A 594 11.73 12.84 -12.38
N PRO A 595 10.58 12.19 -12.13
CA PRO A 595 9.77 12.43 -10.95
C PRO A 595 10.35 11.71 -9.72
N TYR A 596 11.52 12.14 -9.23
CA TYR A 596 12.24 11.51 -8.12
C TYR A 596 11.34 11.21 -6.90
N ALA A 597 10.47 12.16 -6.54
CA ALA A 597 9.54 12.04 -5.41
C ALA A 597 8.56 10.85 -5.56
N LYS A 598 8.16 10.48 -6.79
CA LYS A 598 7.29 9.31 -7.05
C LYS A 598 7.97 8.00 -6.63
N TYR A 599 9.30 7.97 -6.73
CA TYR A 599 10.12 6.80 -6.40
C TYR A 599 10.67 6.84 -4.98
N GLY A 600 10.33 7.86 -4.19
CA GLY A 600 10.90 8.09 -2.87
C GLY A 600 12.40 8.39 -2.94
N ILE A 601 12.87 8.96 -4.06
CA ILE A 601 14.25 9.36 -4.28
C ILE A 601 14.35 10.87 -4.03
N GLN A 602 15.40 11.28 -3.34
CA GLN A 602 15.75 12.67 -3.05
C GLN A 602 17.10 12.96 -3.71
N PRO A 603 17.13 13.69 -4.84
CA PRO A 603 18.38 14.12 -5.45
C PRO A 603 19.07 15.18 -4.57
N PRO A 604 20.41 15.26 -4.57
CA PRO A 604 21.12 16.23 -3.75
C PRO A 604 21.01 17.65 -4.30
N GLY A 605 20.98 18.63 -3.41
CA GLY A 605 20.96 20.06 -3.77
C GLY A 605 19.58 20.65 -4.04
N LEU A 606 18.51 19.87 -3.88
CA LEU A 606 17.14 20.36 -3.72
C LEU A 606 16.82 20.45 -2.23
N ASP A 607 17.49 21.38 -1.53
CA ASP A 607 16.96 21.85 -0.24
C ASP A 607 15.57 22.47 -0.50
N ARG A 608 14.62 22.13 0.37
CA ARG A 608 13.25 22.68 0.35
C ARG A 608 13.22 24.17 0.62
#